data_AF-A0A1W0VX61-F1
#
_entry.id   AF-A0A1W0VX61-F1
#
_cell.length_a   1.000
_cell.length_b   1.000
_cell.length_c   1.000
_cell.angle_alpha   90.00
_cell.angle_beta   90.00
_cell.angle_gamma   90.00
#
_symmetry.space_group_name_H-M   'P 1'
#
loop_
_entity.id
_entity.type
_entity.pdbx_description
1 polymer ?
#
loop_
_entity_poly.entity_id
_entity_poly.type
_entity_poly.pdbx_seq_one_letter_code
_entity_poly.pdbx_strand_id
1 'polypeptide(L)'
;MVWVGGGVRRRRLRQRLRVILQLPSCRRVRGPEMAFFDVETSMPQRADQGYALLEFGAVLVCPRRLVEVASYATLVRPADPVSAVSAASVRCNGITRDAVSGAPPFRDVADAVYDLLNGRVWAGHNIVRYHNLFVVPWTDA
;
A
#
# COMPACT_ATOMS: atom_id res chain seq x y z
N MET A 1 -18.67 -18.46 -3.53
CA MET A 1 -18.37 -17.61 -4.70
C MET A 1 -16.86 -17.55 -4.82
N VAL A 2 -16.30 -18.31 -5.76
CA VAL A 2 -14.85 -18.52 -5.90
C VAL A 2 -14.30 -17.46 -6.84
N TRP A 3 -13.49 -16.54 -6.32
CA TRP A 3 -12.76 -15.57 -7.12
C TRP A 3 -11.46 -16.20 -7.62
N VAL A 4 -11.45 -16.65 -8.88
CA VAL A 4 -10.26 -17.17 -9.57
C VAL A 4 -9.64 -16.03 -10.37
N GLY A 5 -8.66 -15.34 -9.78
CA GLY A 5 -7.94 -14.25 -10.44
C GLY A 5 -6.66 -13.79 -9.72
N GLY A 6 -5.98 -14.68 -8.97
CA GLY A 6 -4.99 -14.28 -7.95
C GLY A 6 -3.52 -14.69 -8.16
N GLY A 7 -3.12 -15.26 -9.30
CA GLY A 7 -1.83 -15.96 -9.43
C GLY A 7 -0.59 -15.07 -9.63
N VAL A 8 -0.69 -14.01 -10.45
CA VAL A 8 0.46 -13.17 -10.82
C VAL A 8 0.63 -11.97 -9.88
N ARG A 9 -0.47 -11.49 -9.29
CA ARG A 9 -0.54 -10.18 -8.60
C ARG A 9 -0.15 -10.24 -7.12
N ARG A 10 -0.23 -11.41 -6.48
CA ARG A 10 0.40 -11.66 -5.17
C ARG A 10 1.94 -11.67 -5.25
N ARG A 11 2.54 -11.70 -6.45
CA ARG A 11 4.00 -11.80 -6.61
C ARG A 11 4.73 -10.47 -6.54
N ARG A 12 4.12 -9.32 -6.91
CA ARG A 12 4.87 -8.05 -6.98
C ARG A 12 5.13 -7.40 -5.61
N LEU A 13 4.14 -7.36 -4.71
CA LEU A 13 4.38 -6.96 -3.31
C LEU A 13 5.31 -7.96 -2.61
N ARG A 14 5.12 -9.26 -2.87
CA ARG A 14 6.03 -10.33 -2.43
C ARG A 14 7.40 -10.29 -3.09
N GLN A 15 7.66 -9.53 -4.15
CA GLN A 15 8.98 -9.42 -4.79
C GLN A 15 9.71 -8.13 -4.41
N ARG A 16 8.99 -7.06 -4.05
CA ARG A 16 9.59 -5.82 -3.54
C ARG A 16 9.84 -5.83 -2.02
N LEU A 17 9.03 -6.53 -1.22
CA LEU A 17 9.28 -6.74 0.22
C LEU A 17 10.05 -8.03 0.55
N ARG A 18 10.62 -8.71 -0.46
CA ARG A 18 11.25 -10.04 -0.32
C ARG A 18 12.68 -9.98 0.22
N VAL A 19 12.88 -9.44 1.42
CA VAL A 19 14.14 -9.65 2.18
C VAL A 19 13.91 -10.23 3.56
N ILE A 20 12.69 -10.24 4.11
CA ILE A 20 12.51 -10.68 5.50
C ILE A 20 11.26 -11.60 5.58
N LEU A 21 11.52 -12.93 5.58
CA LEU A 21 11.03 -13.91 6.58
C LEU A 21 10.21 -15.12 6.12
N GLN A 22 10.71 -16.27 6.54
CA GLN A 22 10.05 -17.56 6.42
C GLN A 22 10.28 -18.36 7.71
N LEU A 23 9.45 -18.17 8.74
CA LEU A 23 9.42 -19.00 9.97
C LEU A 23 8.05 -18.89 10.68
N PRO A 24 7.66 -19.88 11.53
CA PRO A 24 6.25 -20.14 11.85
C PRO A 24 5.62 -19.19 12.88
N SER A 25 4.29 -19.12 12.76
CA SER A 25 3.24 -18.38 13.49
C SER A 25 3.62 -17.78 14.85
N CYS A 26 3.30 -16.49 15.03
CA CYS A 26 3.52 -15.72 16.24
C CYS A 26 2.21 -15.55 17.02
N ARG A 27 2.19 -15.98 18.29
CA ARG A 27 1.15 -15.55 19.25
C ARG A 27 1.45 -14.11 19.70
N ARG A 28 0.38 -13.33 19.87
CA ARG A 28 0.30 -11.90 20.23
C ARG A 28 1.43 -11.46 21.18
N VAL A 29 2.42 -10.77 20.64
CA VAL A 29 3.52 -10.15 21.40
C VAL A 29 3.05 -8.79 21.90
N ARG A 30 3.22 -8.52 23.20
CA ARG A 30 2.96 -7.18 23.77
C ARG A 30 4.15 -6.27 23.46
N GLY A 31 3.89 -5.22 22.67
CA GLY A 31 4.81 -4.19 22.18
C GLY A 31 4.28 -3.63 20.85
N PRO A 32 4.56 -2.36 20.48
CA PRO A 32 4.09 -1.82 19.21
C PRO A 32 4.71 -2.62 18.06
N GLU A 33 3.87 -3.19 17.20
CA GLU A 33 4.31 -3.85 15.97
C GLU A 33 4.94 -2.83 15.02
N MET A 34 5.83 -3.27 14.14
CA MET A 34 6.36 -2.41 13.08
C MET A 34 5.49 -2.58 11.83
N ALA A 35 5.06 -1.48 11.24
CA ALA A 35 4.35 -1.47 9.97
C ALA A 35 5.32 -1.06 8.86
N PHE A 36 5.61 -1.99 7.96
CA PHE A 36 6.32 -1.70 6.72
C PHE A 36 5.29 -1.40 5.64
N PHE A 37 5.28 -0.21 5.06
CA PHE A 37 4.32 0.14 4.03
C PHE A 37 4.96 0.82 2.81
N ASP A 38 4.26 0.71 1.69
CA ASP A 38 4.63 1.27 0.39
C ASP A 38 3.36 1.75 -0.31
N VAL A 39 3.46 2.85 -1.06
CA VAL A 39 2.36 3.37 -1.87
C VAL A 39 2.78 3.54 -3.31
N GLU A 40 1.92 3.12 -4.24
CA GLU A 40 2.09 3.43 -5.66
C GLU A 40 1.16 4.57 -6.03
N THR A 41 1.70 5.55 -6.74
CA THR A 41 0.97 6.75 -7.14
C THR A 41 0.94 6.91 -8.66
N SER A 42 0.02 7.71 -9.16
CA SER A 42 0.03 8.15 -10.55
C SER A 42 1.25 9.00 -10.84
N MET A 43 1.80 8.89 -12.04
CA MET A 43 2.80 9.83 -12.53
C MET A 43 2.13 11.10 -13.09
N PRO A 44 2.39 12.29 -12.52
CA PRO A 44 1.92 13.56 -13.08
C PRO A 44 2.42 13.76 -14.51
N GLN A 45 1.54 14.26 -15.39
CA GLN A 45 1.90 14.63 -16.77
C GLN A 45 2.25 16.10 -16.91
N ARG A 46 1.84 16.92 -15.93
CA ARG A 46 2.09 18.36 -15.86
C ARG A 46 2.62 18.74 -14.48
N ALA A 47 3.35 19.84 -14.39
CA ALA A 47 3.96 20.28 -13.15
C ALA A 47 2.92 20.66 -12.06
N ASP A 48 1.73 21.08 -12.46
CA ASP A 48 0.60 21.43 -11.60
C ASP A 48 -0.31 20.23 -11.27
N GLN A 49 -0.08 19.07 -11.89
CA GLN A 49 -0.86 17.88 -11.63
C GLN A 49 -0.37 17.19 -10.36
N GLY A 50 -1.26 17.06 -9.38
CA GLY A 50 -0.98 16.29 -8.15
C GLY A 50 -0.86 14.78 -8.41
N TYR A 51 -0.37 14.08 -7.39
CA TYR A 51 -0.32 12.62 -7.38
C TYR A 51 -1.64 12.03 -6.89
N ALA A 52 -2.08 10.92 -7.47
CA ALA A 52 -3.20 10.12 -6.99
C ALA A 52 -2.69 8.78 -6.46
N LEU A 53 -3.21 8.33 -5.33
CA LEU A 53 -2.93 7.00 -4.79
C LEU A 53 -3.58 5.92 -5.65
N LEU A 54 -2.80 4.93 -6.08
CA LEU A 54 -3.25 3.82 -6.92
C LEU A 54 -3.14 2.45 -6.25
N GLU A 55 -2.19 2.30 -5.32
CA GLU A 55 -2.04 1.10 -4.49
C GLU A 55 -1.54 1.48 -3.11
N PHE A 56 -2.08 0.83 -2.08
CA PHE A 56 -1.53 0.83 -0.73
C PHE A 56 -1.17 -0.60 -0.35
N GLY A 57 0.05 -0.81 0.13
CA GLY A 57 0.51 -2.09 0.63
C GLY A 57 1.23 -1.94 1.96
N ALA A 58 1.00 -2.88 2.87
CA ALA A 58 1.63 -2.89 4.19
C ALA A 58 1.77 -4.30 4.77
N VAL A 59 2.82 -4.47 5.57
CA VAL A 59 3.15 -5.69 6.30
C VAL A 59 3.43 -5.34 7.74
N LEU A 60 2.72 -5.97 8.66
CA LEU A 60 3.01 -5.91 10.08
C LEU A 60 4.07 -6.94 10.43
N VAL A 61 5.07 -6.52 11.21
CA VAL A 61 6.21 -7.33 11.59
C VAL A 61 6.38 -7.32 13.10
N CYS A 62 6.58 -8.52 13.66
CA CYS A 62 6.96 -8.66 15.07
C CYS A 62 8.38 -8.10 15.27
N PRO A 63 8.58 -7.08 16.12
CA PRO A 63 9.89 -6.41 16.23
C PRO A 63 10.99 -7.28 16.81
N ARG A 64 10.64 -8.29 17.63
CA ARG A 64 11.63 -9.17 18.28
C ARG A 64 12.13 -10.28 17.38
N ARG A 65 11.21 -10.89 16.63
CA ARG A 65 11.51 -12.05 15.80
C ARG A 65 11.80 -11.65 14.36
N LEU A 66 11.41 -10.42 13.99
CA LEU A 66 11.22 -9.98 12.63
C LEU A 66 10.40 -11.08 11.96
N VAL A 67 9.09 -11.18 12.12
CA VAL A 67 8.28 -12.15 11.32
C VAL A 67 7.04 -11.43 10.85
N GLU A 68 6.63 -11.64 9.60
CA GLU A 68 5.34 -11.15 9.12
C GLU A 68 4.23 -11.72 10.01
N VAL A 69 3.46 -10.83 10.63
CA VAL A 69 2.29 -11.17 11.47
C VAL A 69 0.98 -10.90 10.73
N ALA A 70 0.96 -9.90 9.85
CA ALA A 70 -0.16 -9.63 8.95
C ALA A 70 0.32 -8.88 7.71
N SER A 71 -0.47 -8.92 6.65
CA SER A 71 -0.28 -8.07 5.48
C SER A 71 -1.61 -7.60 4.93
N TYR A 72 -1.60 -6.39 4.40
CA TYR A 72 -2.73 -5.74 3.75
C TYR A 72 -2.27 -5.12 2.45
N ALA A 73 -3.04 -5.29 1.39
CA ALA A 73 -2.76 -4.63 0.12
C ALA A 73 -4.05 -4.42 -0.65
N THR A 74 -4.22 -3.23 -1.21
CA THR A 74 -5.37 -2.88 -2.02
C THR A 74 -4.98 -1.94 -3.13
N LEU A 75 -5.58 -2.13 -4.30
CA LEU A 75 -5.67 -1.05 -5.28
C LEU A 75 -6.62 0.02 -4.76
N VAL A 76 -6.40 1.25 -5.18
CA VAL A 76 -7.24 2.39 -4.84
C VAL A 76 -7.71 3.03 -6.13
N ARG A 77 -9.02 3.25 -6.24
CA ARG A 77 -9.60 3.96 -7.37
C ARG A 77 -9.43 5.46 -7.18
N PRO A 78 -8.67 6.14 -8.05
CA PRO A 78 -8.54 7.60 -7.99
C PRO A 78 -9.87 8.28 -8.37
N ALA A 79 -10.04 9.54 -8.00
CA ALA A 79 -11.25 10.31 -8.31
C ALA A 79 -11.50 10.43 -9.83
N ASP A 80 -10.42 10.62 -10.61
CA ASP A 80 -10.44 10.60 -12.07
C ASP A 80 -9.40 9.58 -12.61
N PRO A 81 -9.81 8.32 -12.87
CA PRO A 81 -8.92 7.30 -13.42
C PRO A 81 -8.42 7.61 -14.84
N VAL A 82 -9.15 8.40 -15.64
CA VAL A 82 -8.78 8.71 -17.02
C VAL A 82 -7.55 9.62 -17.04
N SER A 83 -7.56 10.63 -16.17
CA SER A 83 -6.45 11.57 -16.00
C SER A 83 -5.28 10.98 -15.20
N ALA A 84 -5.58 10.25 -14.13
CA ALA A 84 -4.56 9.71 -13.21
C ALA A 84 -3.76 8.55 -13.80
N VAL A 85 -4.40 7.62 -14.52
CA VAL A 85 -3.72 6.43 -15.05
C VAL A 85 -3.32 6.65 -16.50
N SER A 86 -2.22 7.38 -16.66
CA SER A 86 -1.57 7.69 -17.93
C SER A 86 -0.70 6.54 -18.43
N ALA A 87 -0.33 6.55 -19.72
CA ALA A 87 0.64 5.59 -20.26
C ALA A 87 2.00 5.66 -19.54
N ALA A 88 2.42 6.85 -19.10
CA ALA A 88 3.63 7.00 -18.30
C ALA A 88 3.48 6.33 -16.93
N SER A 89 2.35 6.55 -16.25
CA SER A 89 2.04 5.88 -14.98
C SER A 89 2.08 4.36 -15.14
N VAL A 90 1.41 3.82 -16.16
CA VAL A 90 1.39 2.38 -16.45
C VAL A 90 2.80 1.85 -16.71
N ARG A 91 3.68 2.58 -17.41
CA ARG A 91 5.08 2.16 -17.60
C ARG A 91 5.87 2.13 -16.29
N CYS A 92 5.60 3.05 -15.37
CA CYS A 92 6.31 3.15 -14.10
C CYS A 92 5.90 2.07 -13.09
N ASN A 93 4.60 1.80 -12.93
CA ASN A 93 4.09 0.90 -11.88
C ASN A 93 3.28 -0.31 -12.40
N GLY A 94 2.89 -0.33 -13.67
CA GLY A 94 2.10 -1.41 -14.27
C GLY A 94 0.62 -1.44 -13.89
N ILE A 95 0.11 -0.41 -13.21
CA ILE A 95 -1.30 -0.31 -12.79
C ILE A 95 -2.13 0.27 -13.93
N THR A 96 -3.09 -0.50 -14.45
CA THR A 96 -3.96 -0.09 -15.56
C THR A 96 -5.28 0.51 -15.07
N ARG A 97 -5.97 1.27 -15.94
CA ARG A 97 -7.32 1.82 -15.64
C ARG A 97 -8.30 0.71 -15.26
N ASP A 98 -8.27 -0.39 -16.00
CA ASP A 98 -9.12 -1.55 -15.73
C ASP A 98 -8.81 -2.22 -14.39
N ALA A 99 -7.56 -2.15 -13.93
CA ALA A 99 -7.19 -2.68 -12.61
C ALA A 99 -7.80 -1.87 -11.48
N VAL A 100 -7.87 -0.54 -11.62
CA VAL A 100 -8.43 0.36 -10.58
C VAL A 100 -9.92 0.63 -10.74
N SER A 101 -10.56 0.24 -11.85
CA SER A 101 -11.98 0.55 -12.12
C SER A 101 -12.93 -0.09 -11.09
N GLY A 102 -12.63 -1.34 -10.72
CA GLY A 102 -13.36 -2.10 -9.69
C GLY A 102 -12.77 -1.98 -8.29
N ALA A 103 -11.72 -1.17 -8.09
CA ALA A 103 -11.11 -0.96 -6.79
C ALA A 103 -11.95 0.00 -5.91
N PRO A 104 -11.85 -0.11 -4.58
CA PRO A 104 -12.49 0.85 -3.69
C PRO A 104 -11.84 2.23 -3.83
N PRO A 105 -12.60 3.33 -3.70
CA PRO A 105 -12.03 4.65 -3.47
C PRO A 105 -11.35 4.70 -2.10
N PHE A 106 -10.41 5.63 -1.92
CA PHE A 106 -9.60 5.69 -0.69
C PHE A 106 -10.43 5.76 0.61
N ARG A 107 -11.52 6.54 0.60
CA ARG A 107 -12.42 6.67 1.75
C ARG A 107 -12.96 5.33 2.28
N ASP A 108 -13.12 4.33 1.41
CA ASP A 108 -13.68 3.03 1.80
C ASP A 108 -12.61 2.10 2.39
N VAL A 109 -11.33 2.48 2.31
CA VAL A 109 -10.18 1.73 2.87
C VAL A 109 -9.42 2.53 3.93
N ALA A 110 -9.81 3.78 4.19
CA ALA A 110 -9.11 4.69 5.08
C ALA A 110 -9.04 4.14 6.51
N ASP A 111 -10.15 3.63 7.05
CA ASP A 111 -10.20 3.04 8.40
C ASP A 111 -9.25 1.85 8.52
N ALA A 112 -9.22 0.97 7.51
CA ALA A 112 -8.33 -0.19 7.50
C ALA A 112 -6.85 0.22 7.46
N VAL A 113 -6.51 1.26 6.68
CA VAL A 113 -5.16 1.83 6.64
C VAL A 113 -4.80 2.47 7.98
N TYR A 114 -5.72 3.24 8.58
CA TYR A 114 -5.54 3.86 9.88
C TYR A 114 -5.30 2.81 10.96
N ASP A 115 -6.15 1.78 11.08
CA ASP A 115 -6.02 0.72 12.08
C ASP A 115 -4.69 -0.04 11.96
N LEU A 116 -4.20 -0.18 10.73
CA LEU A 116 -2.94 -0.86 10.45
C LEU A 116 -1.72 -0.02 10.85
N LEU A 117 -1.80 1.30 10.75
CA LEU A 117 -0.68 2.21 10.96
C LEU A 117 -0.69 2.86 12.36
N ASN A 118 -1.85 3.19 12.90
CA ASN A 118 -2.00 3.92 14.15
C ASN A 118 -1.35 3.17 15.33
N GLY A 119 -0.69 3.93 16.21
CA GLY A 119 0.01 3.41 17.39
C GLY A 119 1.21 2.51 17.10
N ARG A 120 1.70 2.44 15.85
CA ARG A 120 2.82 1.59 15.43
C ARG A 120 3.99 2.41 14.89
N VAL A 121 5.18 1.80 14.90
CA VAL A 121 6.36 2.38 14.27
C VAL A 121 6.32 2.09 12.77
N TRP A 122 6.50 3.13 11.96
CA TRP A 122 6.45 3.01 10.51
C TRP A 122 7.83 2.90 9.89
N ALA A 123 7.94 2.03 8.90
CA ALA A 123 9.08 1.93 8.02
C ALA A 123 8.59 1.82 6.58
N GLY A 124 9.31 2.42 5.64
CA GLY A 124 8.86 2.48 4.25
C GLY A 124 9.92 3.11 3.38
N HIS A 125 9.88 2.83 2.09
CA HIS A 125 10.82 3.41 1.16
C HIS A 125 10.39 4.85 0.89
N ASN A 126 11.25 5.85 1.07
CA ASN A 126 10.92 7.23 0.65
C ASN A 126 9.73 7.88 1.39
N ILE A 127 9.64 7.63 2.71
CA ILE A 127 8.56 8.14 3.57
C ILE A 127 8.41 9.67 3.49
N VAL A 128 9.53 10.39 3.59
CA VAL A 128 9.56 11.85 3.70
C VAL A 128 9.15 12.57 2.42
N ARG A 129 9.33 11.97 1.24
CA ARG A 129 9.06 12.68 -0.05
C ARG A 129 7.75 12.29 -0.73
N TYR A 130 7.25 11.08 -0.56
CA TYR A 130 6.08 10.61 -1.34
C TYR A 130 4.99 9.96 -0.48
N HIS A 131 5.35 9.27 0.60
CA HIS A 131 4.36 8.54 1.40
C HIS A 131 3.63 9.46 2.39
N ASN A 132 4.33 10.45 2.94
CA ASN A 132 3.74 11.38 3.90
C ASN A 132 2.63 12.25 3.32
N LEU A 133 2.65 12.52 2.01
CA LEU A 133 1.62 13.30 1.32
C LEU A 133 0.21 12.71 1.44
N PHE A 134 0.10 11.40 1.59
CA PHE A 134 -1.19 10.69 1.58
C PHE A 134 -1.64 10.20 2.96
N VAL A 135 -0.70 10.03 3.90
CA VAL A 135 -0.95 9.33 5.17
C VAL A 135 -0.85 10.25 6.38
N VAL A 136 0.09 11.21 6.39
CA VAL A 136 0.30 12.11 7.54
C VAL A 136 -0.88 13.04 7.84
N PRO A 137 -1.62 13.59 6.85
CA PRO A 137 -2.81 14.41 7.12
C PRO A 137 -3.92 13.69 7.92
N TRP A 138 -3.84 12.37 8.08
CA TRP A 138 -4.84 11.54 8.76
C TRP A 138 -4.45 11.14 10.19
N THR A 139 -3.19 11.32 10.60
CA THR A 139 -2.72 10.91 11.93
C THR A 139 -2.65 12.03 12.96
N ASP A 140 -2.82 13.27 12.52
CA ASP A 140 -2.82 14.46 13.37
C ASP A 140 -4.23 14.96 13.71
N ALA A 141 -5.27 14.13 13.49
CA ALA A 141 -6.67 14.40 13.80
C ALA A 141 -7.16 13.66 15.05
#